data_AF-A0A0K9GZE3-F1
#
_entry.id   AF-A0A0K9GZE3-F1
#
_cell.length_a   1.000
_cell.length_b   1.000
_cell.length_c   1.000
_cell.angle_alpha   90.00
_cell.angle_beta   90.00
_cell.angle_gamma   90.00
#
_symmetry.space_group_name_H-M   'P 1'
#
loop_
_entity.id
_entity.type
_entity.pdbx_description
1 polymer ?
#
loop_
_entity_poly.entity_id
_entity_poly.type
_entity_poly.pdbx_seq_one_letter_code
_entity_poly.pdbx_strand_id
1 'polypeptide(L)'
;MRGFKLKQDEGHLITREKLAQYMELSQKKKDIESQLDALKKDFNQHFDQSVGKLVKGDLMISDYKVQRQIRTTEKFDQEVTVHRLEELNLTDLIQKKPDEGKIKSALNLRLLSEADLEGCISTSFSQAIYVKQIDSK
;
A
#
# COMPACT_ATOMS: atom_id res chain seq x y z
N MET A 1 -34.35 13.06 -10.11
CA MET A 1 -33.49 12.87 -8.91
C MET A 1 -33.52 14.16 -8.11
N ARG A 2 -34.07 14.15 -6.88
CA ARG A 2 -34.07 15.35 -6.01
C ARG A 2 -32.69 15.47 -5.37
N GLY A 3 -31.95 16.51 -5.71
CA GLY A 3 -30.69 16.83 -5.05
C GLY A 3 -30.95 17.26 -3.61
N PHE A 4 -30.31 16.58 -2.65
CA PHE A 4 -30.29 17.02 -1.26
C PHE A 4 -29.44 18.29 -1.17
N LYS A 5 -30.07 19.43 -0.88
CA LYS A 5 -29.37 20.68 -0.56
C LYS A 5 -28.95 20.61 0.91
N LEU A 6 -27.66 20.44 1.16
CA LEU A 6 -27.09 20.46 2.51
C LEU A 6 -27.14 21.89 3.05
N LYS A 7 -27.63 22.07 4.28
CA LYS A 7 -27.51 23.33 5.02
C LYS A 7 -26.08 23.44 5.55
N GLN A 8 -25.42 24.57 5.32
CA GLN A 8 -24.06 24.81 5.80
C GLN A 8 -24.10 25.43 7.21
N ASP A 9 -23.22 24.95 8.09
CA ASP A 9 -22.97 25.49 9.43
C ASP A 9 -21.84 26.55 9.36
N GLU A 10 -21.92 27.63 10.14
CA GLU A 10 -21.01 28.80 10.01
C GLU A 10 -19.54 28.45 10.24
N GLY A 11 -19.24 27.43 11.05
CA GLY A 11 -17.86 26.94 11.27
C GLY A 11 -17.28 26.11 10.11
N HIS A 12 -18.12 25.61 9.19
CA HIS A 12 -17.74 24.69 8.11
C HIS A 12 -18.23 25.15 6.73
N LEU A 13 -18.46 26.45 6.57
CA LEU A 13 -18.90 27.03 5.30
C LEU A 13 -17.91 26.68 4.19
N ILE A 14 -18.37 25.97 3.15
CA ILE A 14 -17.61 25.71 1.94
C ILE A 14 -17.78 26.95 1.06
N THR A 15 -16.71 27.75 0.98
CA THR A 15 -16.67 28.97 0.16
C THR A 15 -15.92 28.73 -1.14
N ARG A 16 -16.13 29.60 -2.13
CA ARG A 16 -15.41 29.57 -3.40
C ARG A 16 -13.90 29.67 -3.19
N GLU A 17 -13.47 30.49 -2.25
CA GLU A 17 -12.07 30.72 -1.92
C GLU A 17 -11.42 29.44 -1.37
N LYS A 18 -12.11 28.72 -0.47
CA LYS A 18 -11.63 27.42 0.04
C LYS A 18 -11.53 26.37 -1.06
N LEU A 19 -12.50 26.33 -1.98
CA LEU A 19 -12.48 25.42 -3.12
C LEU A 19 -11.34 25.75 -4.10
N ALA A 20 -11.11 27.04 -4.39
CA ALA A 20 -10.01 27.48 -5.24
C ALA A 20 -8.65 27.14 -4.61
N GLN A 21 -8.48 27.41 -3.32
CA GLN A 21 -7.27 27.05 -2.57
C GLN A 21 -7.03 25.54 -2.58
N TYR A 22 -8.08 24.74 -2.36
CA TYR A 22 -7.98 23.27 -2.43
C TYR A 22 -7.50 22.79 -3.80
N MET A 23 -8.05 23.33 -4.88
CA MET A 23 -7.67 22.97 -6.25
C MET A 23 -6.20 23.32 -6.52
N GLU A 24 -5.76 24.51 -6.12
CA GLU A 24 -4.36 24.94 -6.27
C GLU A 24 -3.40 24.05 -5.49
N LEU A 25 -3.71 23.78 -4.21
CA LEU A 25 -2.90 22.89 -3.37
C LEU A 25 -2.87 21.46 -3.92
N SER A 26 -3.98 20.98 -4.47
CA SER A 26 -4.05 19.65 -5.10
C SER A 26 -3.13 19.55 -6.32
N GLN A 27 -3.07 20.60 -7.13
CA GLN A 27 -2.16 20.65 -8.28
C GLN A 27 -0.70 20.69 -7.81
N LYS A 28 -0.36 21.59 -6.88
CA LYS A 28 0.99 21.67 -6.29
C LYS A 28 1.42 20.35 -5.67
N LYS A 29 0.52 19.68 -4.94
CA LYS A 29 0.76 18.36 -4.36
C LYS A 29 1.12 17.34 -5.45
N LYS A 30 0.36 17.29 -6.54
CA LYS A 30 0.63 16.38 -7.66
C LYS A 30 2.00 16.64 -8.31
N ASP A 31 2.36 17.90 -8.47
CA ASP A 31 3.64 18.28 -9.07
C ASP A 31 4.83 17.91 -8.16
N ILE A 32 4.66 18.06 -6.84
CA ILE A 32 5.64 17.61 -5.84
C ILE A 32 5.74 16.09 -5.80
N GLU A 33 4.61 15.38 -5.81
CA GLU A 33 4.58 13.91 -5.86
C GLU A 33 5.31 13.36 -7.09
N SER A 34 5.09 13.97 -8.26
CA SER A 34 5.78 13.62 -9.50
C SER A 34 7.31 13.79 -9.40
N GLN A 35 7.77 14.90 -8.82
CA GLN A 35 9.21 15.15 -8.60
C GLN A 35 9.82 14.15 -7.61
N LEU A 36 9.11 13.85 -6.51
CA LEU A 36 9.54 12.84 -5.55
C LEU A 36 9.60 11.45 -6.18
N ASP A 37 8.66 11.09 -7.05
CA ASP A 37 8.65 9.80 -7.73
C ASP A 37 9.77 9.67 -8.76
N ALA A 38 10.14 10.75 -9.46
CA ALA A 38 11.33 10.78 -10.30
C ALA A 38 12.61 10.50 -9.49
N LEU A 39 12.79 11.17 -8.34
CA LEU A 39 13.92 10.92 -7.44
C LEU A 39 13.96 9.48 -6.93
N LYS A 40 12.81 8.93 -6.49
CA LYS A 40 12.73 7.52 -6.06
C LYS A 40 13.12 6.56 -7.17
N LYS A 41 12.75 6.85 -8.43
CA LYS A 41 13.11 6.02 -9.58
C LYS A 41 14.62 6.02 -9.79
N ASP A 42 15.25 7.19 -9.74
CA ASP A 42 16.70 7.33 -9.90
C ASP A 42 17.46 6.60 -8.78
N PHE A 43 17.01 6.74 -7.52
CA PHE A 43 17.60 6.02 -6.39
C PHE A 43 17.45 4.50 -6.51
N ASN A 44 16.26 4.01 -6.90
CA ASN A 44 16.07 2.58 -7.13
C ASN A 44 16.96 2.06 -8.26
N GLN A 45 17.10 2.80 -9.36
CA GLN A 45 17.99 2.42 -10.46
C GLN A 45 19.46 2.38 -10.03
N HIS A 46 19.90 3.34 -9.22
CA HIS A 46 21.24 3.32 -8.64
C HIS A 46 21.47 2.05 -7.79
N PHE A 47 20.53 1.70 -6.91
CA PHE A 47 20.66 0.48 -6.12
C PHE A 47 20.54 -0.80 -6.98
N ASP A 48 19.72 -0.81 -8.03
CA ASP A 48 19.62 -1.96 -8.95
C ASP A 48 20.96 -2.24 -9.63
N GLN A 49 21.70 -1.20 -10.00
CA GLN A 49 23.03 -1.30 -10.59
C GLN A 49 24.11 -1.65 -9.55
N SER A 50 23.98 -1.17 -8.31
CA SER A 50 25.02 -1.28 -7.30
C SER A 50 24.95 -2.56 -6.47
N VAL A 51 23.74 -2.96 -6.05
CA VAL A 51 23.53 -4.12 -5.17
C VAL A 51 22.59 -5.18 -5.78
N GLY A 52 22.07 -4.94 -6.99
CA GLY A 52 21.19 -5.85 -7.71
C GLY A 52 19.69 -5.53 -7.54
N LYS A 53 18.86 -6.12 -8.39
CA LYS A 53 17.40 -5.94 -8.36
C LYS A 53 16.78 -6.63 -7.15
N LEU A 54 15.78 -5.99 -6.53
CA LEU A 54 15.06 -6.52 -5.35
C LEU A 54 15.96 -6.84 -4.14
N VAL A 55 17.09 -6.17 -4.00
CA VAL A 55 18.00 -6.32 -2.84
C VAL A 55 17.88 -5.13 -1.91
N LYS A 56 17.94 -5.32 -0.59
CA LYS A 56 18.00 -4.18 0.34
C LYS A 56 19.33 -3.43 0.20
N GLY A 57 19.34 -2.13 0.44
CA GLY A 57 20.56 -1.35 0.39
C GLY A 57 20.41 -0.03 1.12
N ASP A 58 21.52 0.52 1.58
CA ASP A 58 21.57 1.85 2.16
C ASP A 58 22.85 2.58 1.75
N LEU A 59 22.75 3.90 1.68
CA LEU A 59 23.84 4.78 1.31
C LEU A 59 23.74 6.05 2.17
N MET A 60 24.88 6.54 2.62
CA MET A 60 25.00 7.77 3.40
C MET A 60 25.81 8.79 2.58
N ILE A 61 25.28 10.00 2.44
CA ILE A 61 25.94 11.12 1.77
C ILE A 61 25.78 12.33 2.69
N SER A 62 26.90 12.82 3.23
CA SER A 62 26.92 13.91 4.21
C SER A 62 25.95 13.62 5.37
N ASP A 63 25.03 14.53 5.64
CA ASP A 63 23.99 14.46 6.65
C ASP A 63 22.70 13.79 6.15
N TYR A 64 22.75 13.02 5.07
CA TYR A 64 21.60 12.27 4.56
C TYR A 64 21.89 10.77 4.49
N LYS A 65 20.86 9.98 4.82
CA LYS A 65 20.83 8.53 4.60
C LYS A 65 19.65 8.17 3.73
N VAL A 66 19.94 7.48 2.62
CA VAL A 66 18.93 6.83 1.76
C VAL A 66 18.94 5.33 2.03
N GLN A 67 17.75 4.75 2.13
CA GLN A 67 17.55 3.31 2.34
C GLN A 67 16.53 2.78 1.34
N ARG A 68 16.88 1.69 0.65
CA ARG A 68 15.96 0.89 -0.14
C ARG A 68 15.45 -0.28 0.70
N GLN A 69 14.13 -0.32 0.85
CA GLN A 69 13.43 -1.44 1.47
C GLN A 69 12.78 -2.30 0.39
N ILE A 70 12.78 -3.60 0.62
CA ILE A 70 12.00 -4.57 -0.15
C ILE A 70 10.81 -4.94 0.69
N ARG A 71 9.62 -4.66 0.18
CA ARG A 71 8.34 -4.97 0.81
C ARG A 71 7.75 -6.21 0.16
N THR A 72 7.35 -7.16 0.99
CA THR A 72 6.60 -8.33 0.58
C THR A 72 5.12 -8.08 0.82
N THR A 73 4.30 -8.30 -0.20
CA THR A 73 2.84 -8.28 -0.07
C THR A 73 2.31 -9.66 -0.43
N GLU A 74 1.64 -10.28 0.53
CA GLU A 74 0.92 -11.53 0.35
C GLU A 74 -0.56 -11.22 0.17
N LYS A 75 -1.16 -11.79 -0.87
CA LYS A 75 -2.59 -11.67 -1.15
C LYS A 75 -3.15 -13.01 -1.56
N PHE A 76 -4.35 -13.30 -1.07
CA PHE A 76 -5.11 -14.44 -1.55
C PHE A 76 -5.51 -14.23 -3.01
N ASP A 77 -5.18 -15.20 -3.85
CA ASP A 77 -5.74 -15.30 -5.19
C ASP A 77 -7.23 -15.57 -5.07
N GLN A 78 -8.06 -14.69 -5.62
CA GLN A 78 -9.49 -14.74 -5.38
C GLN A 78 -10.10 -16.06 -5.87
N GLU A 79 -9.80 -16.48 -7.09
CA GLU A 79 -10.44 -17.65 -7.71
C GLU A 79 -9.95 -18.94 -7.05
N VAL A 80 -8.62 -19.08 -6.92
CA VAL A 80 -8.01 -20.28 -6.33
C VAL A 80 -8.43 -20.44 -4.88
N THR A 81 -8.44 -19.36 -4.10
CA THR A 81 -8.80 -19.42 -2.67
C THR A 81 -10.27 -19.70 -2.47
N VAL A 82 -11.17 -19.10 -3.28
CA VAL A 82 -12.62 -19.39 -3.20
C VAL A 82 -12.86 -20.87 -3.46
N HIS A 83 -12.31 -21.42 -4.55
CA HIS A 83 -12.46 -22.82 -4.88
C HIS A 83 -11.95 -23.74 -3.77
N ARG A 84 -10.76 -23.46 -3.23
CA ARG A 84 -10.19 -24.25 -2.12
C ARG A 84 -11.05 -24.22 -0.87
N LEU A 85 -11.59 -23.05 -0.51
CA LEU A 85 -12.48 -22.91 0.65
C LEU A 85 -13.81 -23.64 0.45
N GLU A 86 -14.33 -23.68 -0.78
CA GLU A 86 -15.51 -24.47 -1.14
C GLU A 86 -15.24 -25.98 -1.01
N GLU A 87 -14.10 -26.48 -1.50
CA GLU A 87 -13.70 -27.89 -1.35
C GLU A 87 -13.60 -28.33 0.12
N LEU A 88 -13.18 -27.42 1.00
CA LEU A 88 -13.08 -27.64 2.44
C LEU A 88 -14.42 -27.44 3.18
N ASN A 89 -15.50 -27.11 2.47
CA ASN A 89 -16.80 -26.74 3.03
C ASN A 89 -16.75 -25.54 4.01
N LEU A 90 -15.82 -24.61 3.81
CA LEU A 90 -15.62 -23.41 4.64
C LEU A 90 -16.24 -22.16 3.98
N THR A 91 -17.48 -22.27 3.53
CA THR A 91 -18.18 -21.21 2.77
C THR A 91 -18.41 -19.93 3.58
N ASP A 92 -18.43 -20.02 4.91
CA ASP A 92 -18.53 -18.86 5.81
C ASP A 92 -17.34 -17.90 5.73
N LEU A 93 -16.21 -18.36 5.18
CA LEU A 93 -14.99 -17.57 4.95
C LEU A 93 -15.01 -16.81 3.60
N ILE A 94 -16.14 -16.84 2.87
CA ILE A 94 -16.29 -16.23 1.56
C ILE A 94 -17.34 -15.11 1.62
N GLN A 95 -16.99 -13.92 1.10
CA GLN A 95 -17.93 -12.81 0.92
C GLN A 95 -17.80 -12.22 -0.49
N LYS A 96 -18.23 -12.97 -1.51
CA LYS A 96 -17.97 -12.76 -2.96
C LYS A 96 -16.50 -12.88 -3.38
N LYS A 97 -15.58 -12.77 -2.43
CA LYS A 97 -14.13 -13.00 -2.50
C LYS A 97 -13.66 -13.56 -1.15
N PRO A 98 -12.41 -14.05 -1.03
CA PRO A 98 -11.86 -14.49 0.24
C PRO A 98 -11.97 -13.39 1.30
N ASP A 99 -12.60 -13.71 2.44
CA ASP A 99 -12.65 -12.81 3.58
C ASP A 99 -11.37 -12.98 4.40
N GLU A 100 -10.35 -12.16 4.09
CA GLU A 100 -9.04 -12.25 4.73
C GLU A 100 -9.11 -12.15 6.26
N GLY A 101 -10.07 -11.39 6.80
CA GLY A 101 -10.25 -11.23 8.23
C GLY A 101 -10.74 -12.53 8.88
N LYS A 102 -11.72 -13.18 8.26
CA LYS A 102 -12.23 -14.47 8.72
C LYS A 102 -11.22 -15.60 8.53
N ILE A 103 -10.53 -15.63 7.39
CA ILE A 103 -9.48 -16.63 7.12
C ILE A 103 -8.37 -16.55 8.17
N LYS A 104 -7.87 -15.34 8.47
CA LYS A 104 -6.87 -15.13 9.54
C LYS A 104 -7.40 -15.58 10.90
N SER A 105 -8.66 -15.32 11.19
CA SER A 105 -9.29 -15.77 12.44
C SER A 105 -9.38 -17.30 12.51
N ALA A 106 -9.77 -17.97 11.41
CA ALA A 106 -9.85 -19.42 11.32
C ALA A 106 -8.47 -20.08 11.47
N LEU A 107 -7.42 -19.51 10.88
CA LEU A 107 -6.03 -19.92 11.06
C LEU A 107 -5.60 -19.80 12.54
N ASN A 108 -5.85 -18.65 13.16
CA ASN A 108 -5.52 -18.41 14.57
C ASN A 108 -6.27 -19.36 15.52
N LEU A 109 -7.51 -19.70 15.19
CA LEU A 109 -8.33 -20.66 15.93
C LEU A 109 -8.04 -22.12 15.56
N ARG A 110 -7.11 -22.37 14.64
CA ARG A 110 -6.75 -23.70 14.12
C ARG A 110 -7.92 -24.47 13.53
N LEU A 111 -8.93 -23.77 13.02
CA LEU A 111 -10.04 -24.31 12.24
C LEU A 111 -9.67 -24.51 10.77
N LEU A 112 -8.56 -23.88 10.36
CA LEU A 112 -7.94 -23.96 9.06
C LEU A 112 -6.42 -23.98 9.30
N SER A 113 -5.67 -24.73 8.51
CA SER A 113 -4.20 -24.73 8.57
C SER A 113 -3.60 -23.97 7.38
N GLU A 114 -2.34 -23.56 7.51
CA GLU A 114 -1.61 -22.92 6.40
C GLU A 114 -1.44 -23.89 5.21
N ALA A 115 -1.29 -25.19 5.47
CA ALA A 115 -1.18 -26.22 4.44
C ALA A 115 -2.45 -26.35 3.60
N ASP A 116 -3.62 -26.15 4.20
CA ASP A 116 -4.91 -26.18 3.49
C ASP A 116 -5.00 -25.07 2.44
N LEU A 117 -4.30 -23.95 2.66
CA LEU A 117 -4.24 -22.78 1.80
C LEU A 117 -3.00 -22.76 0.89
N GLU A 118 -2.27 -23.87 0.78
CA GLU A 118 -1.11 -23.95 -0.10
C GLU A 118 -1.52 -23.67 -1.56
N GLY A 119 -0.78 -22.78 -2.21
CA GLY A 119 -1.06 -22.30 -3.57
C GLY A 119 -2.14 -21.20 -3.66
N CYS A 120 -2.80 -20.85 -2.56
CA CYS A 120 -3.82 -19.80 -2.54
C CYS A 120 -3.23 -18.39 -2.36
N ILE A 121 -1.98 -18.28 -1.89
CA ILE A 121 -1.34 -16.99 -1.59
C ILE A 121 -0.36 -16.62 -2.71
N SER A 122 -0.62 -15.48 -3.34
CA SER A 122 0.31 -14.82 -4.24
C SER A 122 1.25 -13.90 -3.44
N THR A 123 2.56 -14.06 -3.66
CA THR A 123 3.58 -13.20 -3.05
C THR A 123 4.11 -12.23 -4.11
N SER A 124 4.09 -10.93 -3.79
CA SER A 124 4.65 -9.89 -4.64
C SER A 124 5.68 -9.07 -3.88
N PHE A 125 6.71 -8.63 -4.59
CA PHE A 125 7.78 -7.81 -4.03
C PHE A 125 7.72 -6.42 -4.63
N SER A 126 7.89 -5.40 -3.79
CA SER A 126 7.98 -4.01 -4.23
C SER A 126 9.14 -3.30 -3.55
N GLN A 127 9.68 -2.27 -4.21
CA GLN A 127 10.77 -1.45 -3.70
C GLN A 127 10.22 -0.14 -3.14
N ALA A 128 10.74 0.28 -2.00
CA ALA A 128 10.44 1.58 -1.40
C ALA A 128 11.73 2.29 -1.02
N ILE A 129 11.79 3.59 -1.27
CA ILE A 129 12.91 4.44 -0.85
C ILE A 129 12.49 5.27 0.35
N TYR A 130 13.36 5.29 1.36
CA TYR A 130 13.26 6.15 2.51
C TYR A 130 14.51 7.02 2.61
N VAL A 131 14.31 8.33 2.76
CA VAL A 131 15.40 9.29 2.95
C VAL A 131 15.18 9.98 4.28
N LYS A 132 16.25 10.08 5.07
CA LYS A 132 16.25 10.87 6.31
C LYS A 132 17.52 11.71 6.39
N GLN A 133 17.39 12.87 7.02
CA GLN A 133 18.54 13.60 7.52
C GLN A 133 19.05 12.87 8.77
N ILE A 134 20.36 12.83 8.95
CA ILE A 134 21.04 12.29 10.12
C ILE A 134 21.77 13.44 10.79
N ASP A 135 21.63 13.53 12.12
CA ASP A 135 22.42 14.48 12.88
C ASP A 135 23.89 14.04 12.82
N SER A 136 24.72 14.83 12.16
CA SER A 136 26.17 14.66 12.23
C SER A 136 26.59 15.11 13.63
N LYS A 137 26.95 14.15 14.50
CA LYS A 137 27.61 14.47 15.78
C LYS A 137 29.02 14.98 15.55
#